data_AF-A0A6L3SX12-F1
#
_entry.id   AF-A0A6L3SX12-F1
#
_cell.length_a   1.000
_cell.length_b   1.000
_cell.length_c   1.000
_cell.angle_alpha   90.00
_cell.angle_beta   90.00
_cell.angle_gamma   90.00
#
_symmetry.space_group_name_H-M   'P 1'
#
loop_
_entity.id
_entity.type
_entity.pdbx_description
1 polymer ?
#
loop_
_entity_poly.entity_id
_entity_poly.type
_entity_poly.pdbx_seq_one_letter_code
_entity_poly.pdbx_strand_id
1 'polypeptide(L)'
;MSLAQLTPKLLSSLETSGCLGTWETDLANGIVYPSKRFAQFLGLPTHCVAEGVPLSALVEGVHEADRERVGALVHEAHLTAGHFEAEFRTLGHSGLTHWVAARGQVEKDDQGQGLRCRGIVIDLNGMRRLAVVTQKVVQPLPGCLLAEGGVGS
;
A
#
# COMPACT_ATOMS: atom_id res chain seq x y z
N MET A 1 10.86 12.74 11.81
CA MET A 1 11.85 11.65 11.86
C MET A 1 11.78 10.90 10.53
N SER A 2 12.86 10.95 9.75
CA SER A 2 12.92 10.37 8.39
C SER A 2 13.08 8.85 8.45
N LEU A 3 12.34 8.13 7.59
CA LEU A 3 12.35 6.67 7.45
C LEU A 3 13.65 6.10 6.83
N ALA A 4 14.61 6.96 6.48
CA ALA A 4 15.87 6.59 5.84
C ALA A 4 16.91 5.90 6.75
N GLN A 5 16.61 5.64 8.03
CA GLN A 5 17.56 5.08 9.01
C GLN A 5 17.14 3.73 9.61
N LEU A 6 16.32 2.93 8.92
CA LEU A 6 16.15 1.53 9.34
C LEU A 6 17.42 0.74 8.98
N THR A 7 18.02 0.08 9.97
CA THR A 7 19.23 -0.73 9.73
C THR A 7 18.90 -1.90 8.78
N PRO A 8 19.86 -2.36 7.94
CA PRO A 8 19.64 -3.48 7.03
C PRO A 8 19.11 -4.75 7.72
N LYS A 9 19.53 -4.97 8.98
CA LYS A 9 19.03 -6.07 9.81
C LYS A 9 17.54 -5.92 10.14
N LEU A 10 17.10 -4.74 10.57
CA LEU A 10 15.68 -4.47 10.86
C LEU A 10 14.80 -4.66 9.62
N LEU A 11 15.25 -4.16 8.47
CA LEU A 11 14.55 -4.34 7.20
C LEU A 11 14.42 -5.83 6.87
N SER A 12 15.52 -6.59 6.94
CA SER A 12 15.50 -8.04 6.67
C SER A 12 14.59 -8.82 7.62
N SER A 13 14.52 -8.45 8.90
CA SER A 13 13.64 -9.10 9.88
C SER A 13 12.17 -8.83 9.60
N LEU A 14 11.81 -7.61 9.15
CA LEU A 14 10.44 -7.25 8.77
C LEU A 14 10.02 -7.86 7.42
N GLU A 15 10.95 -8.01 6.49
CA GLU A 15 10.69 -8.77 5.26
C GLU A 15 10.46 -10.26 5.58
N THR A 16 11.23 -10.82 6.52
CA THR A 16 11.07 -12.22 6.97
C THR A 16 9.74 -12.46 7.69
N SER A 17 9.22 -11.47 8.42
CA SER A 17 7.89 -11.57 9.05
C SER A 17 6.74 -11.58 8.03
N GLY A 18 7.03 -11.23 6.76
CA GLY A 18 6.07 -11.18 5.68
C GLY A 18 5.17 -9.93 5.70
N CYS A 19 5.35 -9.00 6.63
CA CYS A 19 4.51 -7.81 6.66
C CYS A 19 5.01 -6.69 5.73
N LEU A 20 6.24 -6.79 5.23
CA LEU A 20 6.91 -5.73 4.49
C LEU A 20 7.53 -6.25 3.18
N GLY A 21 7.43 -5.45 2.12
CA GLY A 21 8.18 -5.60 0.89
C GLY A 21 8.90 -4.30 0.53
N THR A 22 9.78 -4.37 -0.45
CA THR A 22 10.57 -3.24 -0.95
C THR A 22 10.41 -3.14 -2.46
N TRP A 23 10.70 -1.97 -3.02
CA TRP A 23 10.87 -1.81 -4.46
C TRP A 23 11.90 -0.75 -4.80
N GLU A 24 12.45 -0.88 -6.00
CA GLU A 24 13.14 0.16 -6.71
C GLU A 24 12.46 0.37 -8.07
N THR A 25 12.38 1.60 -8.54
CA THR A 25 11.88 1.92 -9.89
C THR A 25 12.95 2.71 -10.61
N ASP A 26 13.37 2.22 -11.76
CA ASP A 26 14.07 2.99 -12.77
C ASP A 26 13.05 3.89 -13.48
N LEU A 27 13.08 5.18 -13.17
CA LEU A 27 12.12 6.15 -13.69
C LEU A 27 12.39 6.47 -15.17
N ALA A 28 13.63 6.36 -15.63
CA ALA A 28 13.99 6.64 -17.01
C ALA A 28 13.45 5.55 -17.95
N ASN A 29 13.52 4.29 -17.51
CA ASN A 29 13.08 3.13 -18.32
C ASN A 29 11.67 2.64 -17.97
N GLY A 30 11.06 3.15 -16.91
CA GLY A 30 9.74 2.71 -16.44
C GLY A 30 9.73 1.27 -15.93
N ILE A 31 10.85 0.81 -15.36
CA ILE A 31 11.01 -0.56 -14.87
C ILE A 31 10.98 -0.57 -13.35
N VAL A 32 10.19 -1.46 -12.78
CA VAL A 32 10.07 -1.68 -11.33
C VAL A 32 10.77 -2.99 -10.97
N TYR A 33 11.61 -2.94 -9.96
CA TYR A 33 12.28 -4.07 -9.32
C TYR A 33 11.63 -4.31 -7.95
N PRO A 34 10.53 -5.08 -7.87
CA PRO A 34 9.90 -5.41 -6.61
C PRO A 34 10.72 -6.46 -5.87
N SER A 35 10.73 -6.42 -4.54
CA SER A 35 11.17 -7.58 -3.77
C SER A 35 10.22 -8.76 -3.98
N LYS A 36 10.68 -9.97 -3.68
CA LYS A 36 9.83 -11.18 -3.76
C LYS A 36 8.53 -11.00 -2.99
N ARG A 37 8.56 -10.30 -1.86
CA ARG A 37 7.37 -10.07 -1.04
C ARG A 37 6.41 -9.08 -1.69
N PHE A 38 6.91 -7.98 -2.26
CA PHE A 38 6.03 -7.04 -2.96
C PHE A 38 5.43 -7.66 -4.22
N ALA A 39 6.20 -8.45 -4.97
CA ALA A 39 5.69 -9.19 -6.12
C ALA A 39 4.55 -10.14 -5.72
N GLN A 40 4.63 -10.82 -4.57
CA GLN A 40 3.53 -11.62 -4.04
C GLN A 40 2.26 -10.80 -3.76
N PHE A 41 2.40 -9.59 -3.20
CA PHE A 41 1.26 -8.70 -2.96
C PHE A 41 0.59 -8.28 -4.26
N LEU A 42 1.36 -8.02 -5.31
CA LEU A 42 0.87 -7.65 -6.65
C LEU A 42 0.42 -8.84 -7.50
N GLY A 43 0.57 -10.07 -7.01
CA GLY A 43 0.27 -11.27 -7.79
C GLY A 43 1.25 -11.52 -8.95
N LEU A 44 2.42 -10.90 -8.95
CA LEU A 44 3.42 -11.05 -10.02
C LEU A 44 4.24 -12.34 -9.85
N PRO A 45 4.69 -12.96 -10.96
CA PRO A 45 5.57 -14.13 -10.90
C PRO A 45 6.90 -13.78 -10.24
N THR A 46 7.21 -14.43 -9.12
CA THR A 46 8.40 -14.10 -8.32
C THR A 46 9.73 -14.48 -8.97
N HIS A 47 9.72 -15.21 -10.09
CA HIS A 47 10.93 -15.60 -10.81
C HIS A 47 11.44 -14.48 -11.75
N CYS A 48 10.54 -13.59 -12.20
CA CYS A 48 10.88 -12.47 -13.10
C CYS A 48 11.32 -11.19 -12.36
N VAL A 49 11.22 -11.15 -11.03
CA VAL A 49 11.44 -9.92 -10.25
C VAL A 49 12.87 -9.37 -10.35
N ALA A 50 13.85 -10.23 -10.63
CA ALA A 50 15.25 -9.83 -10.79
C ALA A 50 15.51 -9.09 -12.11
N GLU A 51 14.72 -9.39 -13.15
CA GLU A 51 14.80 -8.73 -14.46
C GLU A 51 14.05 -7.39 -14.45
N GLY A 52 13.20 -7.18 -13.44
CA GLY A 52 12.29 -6.06 -13.35
C GLY A 52 11.01 -6.32 -14.14
N VAL A 53 9.98 -5.54 -13.84
CA VAL A 53 8.67 -5.57 -14.51
C VAL A 53 8.33 -4.16 -14.99
N PRO A 54 7.59 -4.02 -16.10
CA PRO A 54 7.14 -2.70 -16.51
C PRO A 54 6.23 -2.09 -15.45
N LEU A 55 6.26 -0.77 -15.32
CA LEU A 55 5.42 -0.03 -14.38
C LEU A 55 3.91 -0.31 -14.59
N SER A 56 3.50 -0.60 -15.83
CA SER A 56 2.12 -1.01 -16.14
C SER A 56 1.72 -2.30 -15.41
N ALA A 57 2.62 -3.28 -15.28
CA ALA A 57 2.34 -4.53 -14.57
C ALA A 57 2.10 -4.29 -13.07
N LEU A 58 2.76 -3.28 -12.47
CA LEU A 58 2.45 -2.86 -11.10
C LEU A 58 1.02 -2.32 -11.01
N VAL A 59 0.62 -1.43 -11.93
CA VAL A 59 -0.72 -0.83 -11.95
C VAL A 59 -1.79 -1.88 -12.22
N GLU A 60 -1.53 -2.89 -13.04
CA GLU A 60 -2.43 -4.03 -13.27
C GLU A 60 -2.65 -4.88 -12.01
N GLY A 61 -1.59 -5.05 -11.20
CA GLY A 61 -1.64 -5.72 -9.90
C GLY A 61 -2.38 -4.93 -8.80
N VAL A 62 -2.74 -3.68 -9.05
CA VAL A 62 -3.63 -2.88 -8.19
C VAL A 62 -5.09 -3.27 -8.47
N HIS A 63 -5.91 -3.29 -7.42
CA HIS A 63 -7.34 -3.53 -7.52
C HIS A 63 -8.00 -2.47 -8.42
N GLU A 64 -8.93 -2.89 -9.27
CA GLU A 64 -9.58 -2.09 -10.32
C GLU A 64 -10.03 -0.70 -9.84
N ALA A 65 -10.77 -0.66 -8.74
CA ALA A 65 -11.26 0.58 -8.12
C ALA A 65 -10.17 1.58 -7.67
N ASP A 66 -8.92 1.15 -7.49
CA ASP A 66 -7.80 1.99 -7.07
C ASP A 66 -6.82 2.31 -8.21
N ARG A 67 -6.91 1.62 -9.36
CA ARG A 67 -5.91 1.69 -10.45
C ARG A 67 -5.70 3.10 -10.99
N GLU A 68 -6.79 3.81 -11.31
CA GLU A 68 -6.71 5.16 -11.88
C GLU A 68 -6.03 6.13 -10.92
N ARG A 69 -6.46 6.13 -9.65
CA ARG A 69 -5.88 6.97 -8.60
C ARG A 69 -4.40 6.65 -8.35
N VAL A 70 -4.04 5.37 -8.26
CA VAL A 70 -2.64 4.96 -8.06
C VAL A 70 -1.79 5.34 -9.27
N GLY A 71 -2.28 5.12 -10.49
CA GLY A 71 -1.60 5.52 -11.72
C GLY A 71 -1.33 7.03 -11.76
N ALA A 72 -2.31 7.85 -11.37
CA ALA A 72 -2.14 9.30 -11.28
C ALA A 72 -1.05 9.72 -10.27
N LEU A 73 -1.04 9.11 -9.08
CA LEU A 73 -0.02 9.38 -8.05
C LEU A 73 1.39 8.94 -8.50
N VAL A 74 1.49 7.81 -9.20
CA VAL A 74 2.75 7.36 -9.78
C VAL A 74 3.25 8.35 -10.84
N HIS A 75 2.35 8.83 -11.70
CA HIS A 75 2.68 9.83 -12.71
C HIS A 75 3.13 11.16 -12.08
N GLU A 76 2.43 11.63 -11.04
CA GLU A 76 2.81 12.84 -10.29
C GLU A 76 4.18 12.69 -9.62
N ALA A 77 4.45 11.54 -8.99
CA ALA A 77 5.74 11.27 -8.36
C ALA A 77 6.88 11.29 -9.37
N HIS A 78 6.63 10.79 -10.59
CA HIS A 78 7.59 10.85 -11.69
C HIS A 78 7.86 12.30 -12.15
N LEU A 79 6.82 13.12 -12.32
CA LEU A 79 6.96 14.51 -12.78
C LEU A 79 7.59 15.45 -11.76
N THR A 80 7.21 15.33 -10.49
CA THR A 80 7.65 16.24 -9.42
C THR A 80 8.99 15.82 -8.82
N ALA A 81 9.43 14.60 -9.11
CA ALA A 81 10.56 13.93 -8.46
C ALA A 81 10.50 14.06 -6.92
N GLY A 82 9.30 13.87 -6.39
CA GLY A 82 8.98 14.03 -4.97
C GLY A 82 9.06 12.73 -4.18
N HIS A 83 8.06 12.51 -3.34
CA HIS A 83 7.83 11.22 -2.67
C HIS A 83 6.55 10.61 -3.24
N PHE A 84 6.48 9.29 -3.24
CA PHE A 84 5.27 8.54 -3.53
C PHE A 84 4.68 8.06 -2.21
N GLU A 85 3.40 8.33 -1.96
CA GLU A 85 2.68 7.79 -0.81
C GLU A 85 1.26 7.42 -1.21
N ALA A 86 0.87 6.17 -0.97
CA ALA A 86 -0.47 5.69 -1.26
C ALA A 86 -0.86 4.50 -0.38
N GLU A 87 -2.11 4.49 0.09
CA GLU A 87 -2.78 3.26 0.53
C GLU A 87 -3.67 2.75 -0.59
N PHE A 88 -3.59 1.46 -0.92
CA PHE A 88 -4.41 0.86 -1.97
C PHE A 88 -4.55 -0.64 -1.78
N ARG A 89 -5.47 -1.23 -2.56
CA ARG A 89 -5.69 -2.66 -2.61
C ARG A 89 -4.89 -3.29 -3.74
N THR A 90 -4.24 -4.42 -3.49
CA THR A 90 -3.60 -5.24 -4.53
C THR A 90 -4.34 -6.55 -4.74
N LEU A 91 -4.17 -7.12 -5.92
CA LEU A 91 -4.70 -8.43 -6.31
C LEU A 91 -3.56 -9.44 -6.22
N GLY A 92 -3.47 -10.16 -5.10
CA GLY A 92 -2.48 -11.22 -4.94
C GLY A 92 -2.74 -12.39 -5.90
N HIS A 93 -1.80 -13.34 -5.98
CA HIS A 93 -1.87 -14.47 -6.93
C HIS A 93 -3.09 -15.39 -6.69
N SER A 94 -3.66 -15.38 -5.48
CA SER A 94 -4.85 -16.16 -5.11
C SER A 94 -6.17 -15.41 -5.39
N GLY A 95 -6.14 -14.23 -6.00
CA GLY A 95 -7.29 -13.33 -6.13
C GLY A 95 -7.70 -12.68 -4.80
N LEU A 96 -6.99 -12.96 -3.70
CA LEU A 96 -7.20 -12.30 -2.43
C LEU A 96 -6.74 -10.85 -2.52
N THR A 97 -7.60 -9.96 -2.04
CA THR A 97 -7.28 -8.54 -1.95
C THR A 97 -6.41 -8.28 -0.73
N HIS A 98 -5.29 -7.57 -0.92
CA HIS A 98 -4.46 -7.09 0.19
C HIS A 98 -4.52 -5.58 0.30
N TRP A 99 -4.80 -5.06 1.49
CA TRP A 99 -4.58 -3.65 1.78
C TRP A 99 -3.11 -3.40 2.03
N VAL A 100 -2.51 -2.48 1.28
CA VAL A 100 -1.12 -2.09 1.46
C VAL A 100 -0.97 -0.58 1.62
N ALA A 101 0.04 -0.18 2.38
CA ALA A 101 0.56 1.18 2.39
C ALA A 101 1.93 1.18 1.70
N ALA A 102 2.09 2.00 0.66
CA ALA A 102 3.33 2.16 -0.07
C ALA A 102 3.89 3.57 0.15
N ARG A 103 5.18 3.65 0.51
CA ARG A 103 5.93 4.90 0.58
C ARG A 103 7.27 4.79 -0.11
N GLY A 104 7.60 5.75 -0.95
CA GLY A 104 8.88 5.81 -1.66
C GLY A 104 9.40 7.23 -1.85
N GLN A 105 10.70 7.34 -2.05
CA GLN A 105 11.40 8.60 -2.28
C GLN A 105 12.04 8.56 -3.67
N VAL A 106 11.86 9.64 -4.44
CA VAL A 106 12.56 9.83 -5.71
C VAL A 106 13.92 10.45 -5.46
N GLU A 107 14.94 9.86 -6.08
CA GLU A 107 16.30 10.36 -6.18
C GLU A 107 16.47 11.10 -7.50
N LYS A 108 17.06 12.28 -7.40
CA LYS A 108 17.27 13.18 -8.54
C LYS A 108 18.70 13.06 -9.05
N ASP A 109 18.88 13.29 -10.35
CA ASP A 109 20.20 13.59 -10.93
C ASP A 109 20.62 15.05 -10.66
N ASP A 110 21.81 15.39 -11.12
CA ASP A 110 22.39 16.74 -11.04
C ASP A 110 21.58 17.79 -11.82
N GLN A 111 20.66 17.37 -12.70
CA GLN A 111 19.75 18.24 -13.47
C GLN A 111 18.35 18.33 -12.83
N GLY A 112 18.14 17.70 -11.67
CA GLY A 112 16.87 17.70 -10.94
C GLY A 112 15.82 16.74 -11.51
N GLN A 113 16.17 15.89 -12.47
CA GLN A 113 15.29 14.86 -13.03
C GLN A 113 15.28 13.62 -12.15
N GLY A 114 14.14 12.93 -12.03
CA GLY A 114 14.04 11.70 -11.25
C GLY A 114 14.79 10.54 -11.92
N LEU A 115 15.82 10.01 -11.27
CA LEU A 115 16.55 8.82 -11.72
C LEU A 115 15.89 7.54 -11.24
N ARG A 116 15.62 7.47 -9.94
CA ARG A 116 15.17 6.25 -9.27
C ARG A 116 14.17 6.58 -8.18
N CYS A 117 13.19 5.71 -7.98
CA CYS A 117 12.33 5.75 -6.80
C CYS A 117 12.58 4.51 -5.95
N ARG A 118 12.86 4.66 -4.66
CA ARG A 118 13.00 3.53 -3.73
C ARG A 118 12.01 3.62 -2.59
N GLY A 119 11.43 2.50 -2.20
CA GLY A 119 10.39 2.51 -1.18
C GLY A 119 10.09 1.17 -0.51
N ILE A 120 9.16 1.24 0.43
CA ILE A 120 8.64 0.10 1.19
C ILE A 120 7.13 0.00 1.05
N VAL A 121 6.64 -1.23 0.99
CA VAL A 121 5.23 -1.58 1.03
C VAL A 121 4.94 -2.36 2.30
N ILE A 122 3.86 -2.02 3.00
CA ILE A 122 3.47 -2.65 4.26
C ILE A 122 2.07 -3.26 4.09
N ASP A 123 1.92 -4.54 4.43
CA ASP A 123 0.62 -5.22 4.47
C ASP A 123 -0.19 -4.75 5.69
N LEU A 124 -1.33 -4.13 5.44
CA LEU A 124 -2.26 -3.63 6.46
C LEU A 124 -3.35 -4.63 6.85
N ASN A 125 -3.43 -5.81 6.20
CA ASN A 125 -4.49 -6.78 6.48
C ASN A 125 -4.48 -7.29 7.92
N GLY A 126 -3.30 -7.45 8.52
CA GLY A 126 -3.17 -7.83 9.94
C GLY A 126 -3.74 -6.76 10.88
N MET A 127 -3.45 -5.49 10.60
CA MET A 127 -3.91 -4.34 11.39
C MET A 127 -5.42 -4.11 11.24
N ARG A 128 -5.97 -4.26 10.02
CA ARG A 128 -7.41 -4.07 9.77
C ARG A 128 -8.27 -5.22 10.31
N ARG A 129 -7.76 -6.46 10.34
CA ARG A 129 -8.50 -7.60 10.95
C ARG A 129 -8.78 -7.41 12.44
N LEU A 130 -7.89 -6.72 13.17
CA LEU A 130 -8.13 -6.37 14.58
C LEU A 130 -9.17 -5.25 14.73
N ALA A 131 -9.20 -4.28 13.82
CA ALA A 131 -10.17 -3.19 13.84
C ALA A 131 -11.61 -3.62 13.51
N VAL A 132 -11.80 -4.70 12.74
CA VAL A 132 -13.14 -5.23 12.41
C VAL A 132 -13.78 -5.97 13.60
N VAL A 133 -12.99 -6.52 14.53
CA VAL A 133 -13.52 -7.27 15.70
C VAL A 133 -14.15 -6.35 16.75
N THR A 134 -13.78 -5.07 16.82
CA THR A 134 -14.36 -4.11 17.78
C THR A 134 -15.63 -3.42 17.30
N GLN A 135 -16.06 -3.61 16.04
CA GLN A 135 -17.27 -2.95 15.49
C GLN A 135 -18.55 -3.80 15.55
N LYS A 136 -18.58 -4.90 16.34
CA LYS A 136 -19.80 -5.74 16.50
C LYS A 136 -20.45 -5.74 17.89
N VAL A 137 -20.02 -4.87 18.82
CA VAL A 137 -20.68 -4.71 20.13
C VAL A 137 -21.08 -3.26 20.38
N VAL A 138 -21.82 -2.67 19.46
CA VAL A 138 -22.76 -1.58 19.81
C VAL A 138 -24.01 -1.77 18.94
N GLN A 139 -24.85 -2.72 19.32
CA GLN A 139 -26.25 -2.69 18.91
C GLN A 139 -27.02 -1.96 20.02
N PRO A 140 -27.76 -0.88 19.73
CA PRO A 140 -28.65 -0.31 20.73
C PRO A 140 -29.77 -1.31 21.04
N LEU A 141 -29.99 -1.59 22.33
CA LEU A 141 -31.14 -2.33 22.84
C LEU A 141 -32.44 -1.69 22.29
N PRO A 142 -33.32 -2.44 21.61
CA PRO A 142 -34.63 -1.94 21.25
C PRO A 142 -35.54 -2.01 22.48
N GLY A 143 -35.87 -0.86 23.06
CA GLY A 143 -36.87 -0.81 24.13
C GLY A 143 -36.72 0.36 25.09
N CYS A 144 -36.97 1.58 24.61
CA CYS A 144 -37.44 2.63 25.51
C CYS A 144 -38.59 3.35 24.81
N LEU A 145 -39.79 2.79 24.99
CA LEU A 145 -41.04 3.40 24.60
C LEU A 145 -41.25 4.62 25.53
N LEU A 146 -41.12 5.82 24.98
CA LEU A 146 -41.56 7.04 25.65
C LEU A 146 -43.08 6.98 25.78
N ALA A 147 -43.59 6.86 27.00
CA ALA A 147 -44.96 7.24 27.30
C ALA A 147 -44.93 8.67 27.84
N GLU A 148 -45.02 9.63 26.92
CA GLU A 148 -45.53 10.96 27.21
C GLU A 148 -47.04 10.85 27.39
N GLY A 149 -47.56 11.35 28.50
CA GLY A 149 -49.00 11.43 28.75
C GLY A 149 -49.27 12.27 30.00
N GLY A 150 -49.41 13.58 29.82
CA GLY A 150 -49.79 14.51 30.88
C GLY A 150 -51.29 14.53 31.19
N VAL A 151 -51.63 15.49 32.07
CA VAL A 151 -52.94 15.90 32.62
C VAL A 151 -53.34 15.10 33.86
N GLY A 152 -53.64 15.65 35.03
CA GLY A 152 -53.99 17.00 35.45
C GLY A 152 -55.17 16.91 36.43
N SER A 153 -54.94 17.24 37.71
CA SER A 153 -55.83 17.87 38.71
C SER A 153 -55.24 17.70 40.10
#